data_AF-A0A6J4X6B8-F1
#
_entry.id   AF-A0A6J4X6B8-F1
#
_cell.length_a   1.000
_cell.length_b   1.000
_cell.length_c   1.000
_cell.angle_alpha   90.00
_cell.angle_beta   90.00
_cell.angle_gamma   90.00
#
_symmetry.space_group_name_H-M   'P 1'
#
loop_
_entity.id
_entity.type
_entity.pdbx_description
1 polymer ?
#
loop_
_entity_poly.entity_id
_entity_poly.type
_entity_poly.pdbx_seq_one_letter_code
_entity_poly.pdbx_strand_id
1 'polypeptide(L)'
;MGLLNRVIKNPITQKRLMRLKEMKRAYISLWIITIIYVISFGAELICNDIPLYINYKDRSYFPVFKYYPDDTFTGSGKQTRPDYHAINSGSDFAQILENYMVFPPIAFGPYASVNPESIDVADVVTVRFNFMPMIGTVNVREDFSIARSASFGSFIGKTDKEVRNLLLTDFFNIPESIRQAVAIRFKNENSSAFSARTRGDDGKETIISLATFSKRKRSPKTVRLTFKESVSKGIPDADQIFEITFDRALNSRSPSSAQRGPNLWSKLSEGAKEDILSHVASRFSGSLDNLRLAANGRLYTVTFDKEDVRFPFRPVKGHILGIDGAGRDVFARILYGLRTSMTFGLLLVFASMVVGIVTGALQGYYGGAVDITGQRLIEIWSALPFLYIMILMGSVYGRSFPLLLICYGMFNWIGISYYMRAEFLRLRKQPFVEAAKCMGIGSHKIIFKHILPNGLVPVVTFFPFSLVGAIGALAALDYLGFGLPPPTPSWGELIFQAQQFRWAWWLILYPSLALFTVMLLGVFVGEGIRNAYDPKRYQRLD
;
A
#
# COMPACT_ATOMS: atom_id res chain seq x y z
N MET A 1 45.32 4.53 -3.91
CA MET A 1 45.90 5.76 -3.33
C MET A 1 46.04 6.93 -4.32
N GLY A 2 46.19 6.71 -5.63
CA GLY A 2 46.63 7.75 -6.58
C GLY A 2 45.60 8.73 -7.17
N LEU A 3 44.32 8.37 -7.34
CA LEU A 3 43.36 9.21 -8.10
C LEU A 3 42.76 10.37 -7.26
N LEU A 4 42.27 10.09 -6.05
CA LEU A 4 41.65 11.12 -5.18
C LEU A 4 42.68 12.11 -4.58
N ASN A 5 43.91 11.67 -4.30
CA ASN A 5 44.97 12.54 -3.78
C ASN A 5 45.53 13.51 -4.84
N ARG A 6 45.38 13.20 -6.14
CA ARG A 6 45.76 14.12 -7.23
C ARG A 6 44.80 15.31 -7.35
N VAL A 7 43.52 15.12 -6.98
CA VAL A 7 42.47 16.15 -7.11
C VAL A 7 42.39 17.02 -5.85
N ILE A 8 42.54 16.45 -4.65
CA ILE A 8 42.44 17.19 -3.40
C ILE A 8 43.84 17.58 -2.91
N LYS A 9 44.27 18.82 -3.19
CA LYS A 9 45.60 19.33 -2.79
C LYS A 9 45.69 19.80 -1.32
N ASN A 10 44.56 19.99 -0.64
CA ASN A 10 44.55 20.48 0.75
C ASN A 10 44.84 19.33 1.75
N PRO A 11 45.91 19.42 2.56
CA PRO A 11 46.32 18.35 3.48
C PRO A 11 45.31 18.09 4.60
N ILE A 12 44.57 19.11 5.05
CA ILE A 12 43.53 18.96 6.09
C ILE A 12 42.37 18.15 5.53
N THR A 13 41.95 18.43 4.30
CA THR A 13 40.88 17.70 3.61
C THR A 13 41.27 16.25 3.36
N GLN A 14 42.54 15.98 3.02
CA GLN A 14 43.04 14.61 2.89
C GLN A 14 42.96 13.84 4.22
N LYS A 15 43.40 14.44 5.34
CA LYS A 15 43.28 13.82 6.68
C LYS A 15 41.83 13.51 7.04
N ARG A 16 40.89 14.44 6.76
CA ARG A 16 39.45 14.22 6.99
C ARG A 16 38.90 13.07 6.15
N LEU A 17 39.30 12.97 4.89
CA LEU A 17 38.90 11.86 4.02
C LEU A 17 39.46 10.51 4.49
N MET A 18 40.69 10.49 5.01
CA MET A 18 41.26 9.27 5.61
C MET A 18 40.46 8.83 6.84
N ARG A 19 40.12 9.75 7.74
CA ARG A 19 39.26 9.48 8.90
C ARG A 19 37.89 8.93 8.50
N LEU A 20 37.29 9.48 7.43
CA LEU A 20 36.02 8.97 6.91
C LEU A 20 36.15 7.51 6.41
N LYS A 21 37.27 7.16 5.78
CA LYS A 21 37.54 5.79 5.30
C LYS A 21 37.77 4.80 6.44
N GLU A 22 38.37 5.23 7.55
CA GLU A 22 38.51 4.40 8.75
C GLU A 22 37.14 4.00 9.32
N MET A 23 36.13 4.87 9.15
CA MET A 23 34.75 4.59 9.50
C MET A 23 34.06 3.72 8.45
N LYS A 24 34.34 2.40 8.46
CA LYS A 24 33.82 1.42 7.49
C LYS A 24 32.32 1.57 7.19
N ARG A 25 31.48 1.71 8.23
CA ARG A 25 30.02 1.83 8.09
C ARG A 25 29.62 3.04 7.25
N ALA A 26 30.18 4.21 7.54
CA ALA A 26 29.89 5.44 6.82
C ALA A 26 30.43 5.40 5.38
N TYR A 27 31.65 4.90 5.20
CA TYR A 27 32.28 4.80 3.89
C TYR A 27 31.56 3.84 2.95
N ILE A 28 31.17 2.66 3.45
CA ILE A 28 30.37 1.69 2.69
C ILE A 28 28.99 2.29 2.38
N SER A 29 28.34 2.93 3.35
CA SER A 29 27.03 3.56 3.13
C SER A 29 27.07 4.64 2.05
N LEU A 30 28.14 5.46 2.02
CA LEU A 30 28.36 6.48 1.00
C LEU A 30 28.44 5.87 -0.40
N TRP A 31 29.18 4.78 -0.55
CA TRP A 31 29.27 4.07 -1.82
C TRP A 31 27.95 3.43 -2.22
N ILE A 32 27.28 2.74 -1.31
CA ILE A 32 25.98 2.11 -1.59
C ILE A 32 24.97 3.16 -2.07
N ILE A 33 24.76 4.24 -1.31
CA ILE A 33 23.77 5.25 -1.67
C ILE A 33 24.11 5.96 -3.00
N THR A 34 25.40 6.19 -3.25
CA THR A 34 25.87 6.82 -4.49
C THR A 34 25.68 5.88 -5.68
N ILE A 35 26.03 4.59 -5.54
CA ILE A 35 25.87 3.59 -6.60
C ILE A 35 24.39 3.41 -6.94
N ILE A 36 23.52 3.21 -5.94
CA ILE A 36 22.09 3.01 -6.20
C ILE A 36 21.48 4.28 -6.83
N TYR A 37 21.88 5.48 -6.38
CA TYR A 37 21.43 6.72 -7.02
C TYR A 37 21.91 6.86 -8.47
N VAL A 38 23.17 6.54 -8.77
CA VAL A 38 23.70 6.58 -10.14
C VAL A 38 22.99 5.54 -11.03
N ILE A 39 22.76 4.33 -10.52
CA ILE A 39 22.00 3.28 -11.22
C ILE A 39 20.58 3.75 -11.55
N SER A 40 19.95 4.54 -10.67
CA SER A 40 18.59 5.05 -10.90
C SER A 40 18.45 5.98 -12.12
N PHE A 41 19.55 6.58 -12.60
CA PHE A 41 19.54 7.34 -13.87
C PHE A 41 19.48 6.44 -15.11
N GLY A 42 19.86 5.17 -14.97
CA GLY A 42 19.69 4.14 -16.00
C GLY A 42 18.49 3.23 -15.72
N ALA A 43 17.53 3.67 -14.90
CA ALA A 43 16.35 2.86 -14.55
C ALA A 43 15.56 2.41 -15.79
N GLU A 44 15.54 3.24 -16.83
CA GLU A 44 14.95 2.95 -18.14
C GLU A 44 15.54 1.71 -18.83
N LEU A 45 16.78 1.33 -18.49
CA LEU A 45 17.46 0.13 -19.01
C LEU A 45 17.19 -1.12 -18.16
N ILE A 46 16.68 -0.94 -16.95
CA ILE A 46 16.47 -2.00 -15.96
C ILE A 46 14.99 -2.37 -15.89
N CYS A 47 14.11 -1.36 -15.88
CA CYS A 47 12.70 -1.47 -15.57
C CYS A 47 11.89 -0.50 -16.43
N ASN A 48 11.33 -0.98 -17.55
CA ASN A 48 10.60 -0.12 -18.48
C ASN A 48 9.60 -0.92 -19.33
N ASP A 49 8.48 -0.29 -19.68
CA ASP A 49 7.47 -0.84 -20.60
C ASP A 49 7.85 -0.60 -22.08
N ILE A 50 8.92 0.14 -22.31
CA ILE A 50 9.48 0.42 -23.63
C ILE A 50 10.64 -0.56 -23.90
N PRO A 51 10.66 -1.25 -25.06
CA PRO A 51 11.77 -2.13 -25.41
C PRO A 51 13.05 -1.33 -25.69
N LEU A 52 14.19 -1.95 -25.38
CA LEU A 52 15.52 -1.40 -25.64
C LEU A 52 15.83 -1.38 -27.13
N TYR A 53 15.38 -2.42 -27.83
CA TYR A 53 15.61 -2.64 -29.25
C TYR A 53 14.41 -3.32 -29.90
N ILE A 54 14.09 -2.93 -31.13
CA ILE A 54 13.10 -3.61 -31.97
C ILE A 54 13.74 -3.85 -33.34
N ASN A 55 13.68 -5.08 -33.83
CA ASN A 55 13.82 -5.37 -35.25
C ASN A 55 12.42 -5.50 -35.85
N TYR A 56 12.10 -4.67 -36.85
CA TYR A 56 10.82 -4.72 -37.54
C TYR A 56 11.04 -4.45 -39.03
N LYS A 57 10.68 -5.42 -39.89
CA LYS A 57 10.84 -5.33 -41.36
C LYS A 57 12.26 -4.93 -41.77
N ASP A 58 13.26 -5.67 -41.27
CA ASP A 58 14.71 -5.45 -41.47
C ASP A 58 15.23 -4.07 -41.04
N ARG A 59 14.46 -3.34 -40.22
CA ARG A 59 14.87 -2.06 -39.66
C ARG A 59 15.02 -2.15 -38.15
N SER A 60 16.12 -1.57 -37.69
CA SER A 60 16.45 -1.46 -36.27
C SER A 60 15.88 -0.17 -35.69
N TYR A 61 15.16 -0.29 -34.58
CA TYR A 61 14.61 0.83 -33.81
C TYR A 61 15.12 0.77 -32.36
N PHE A 62 15.34 1.93 -31.76
CA PHE A 62 15.78 2.07 -30.35
C PHE A 62 14.81 2.95 -29.56
N PRO A 63 13.61 2.44 -29.20
CA PRO A 63 12.56 3.25 -28.61
C PRO A 63 12.89 3.87 -27.26
N VAL A 64 13.83 3.29 -26.51
CA VAL A 64 14.29 3.84 -25.23
C VAL A 64 14.97 5.22 -25.38
N PHE A 65 15.54 5.52 -26.55
CA PHE A 65 16.23 6.79 -26.82
C PHE A 65 15.45 7.74 -27.74
N LYS A 66 14.52 7.21 -28.53
CA LYS A 66 13.75 7.98 -29.51
C LYS A 66 12.30 7.56 -29.49
N TYR A 67 11.40 8.55 -29.47
CA TYR A 67 9.97 8.30 -29.59
C TYR A 67 9.60 7.84 -31.00
N TYR A 68 8.82 6.76 -31.08
CA TYR A 68 8.20 6.27 -32.29
C TYR A 68 6.69 6.13 -32.04
N PRO A 69 5.81 6.68 -32.90
CA PRO A 69 4.36 6.56 -32.75
C PRO A 69 3.87 5.14 -33.06
N ASP A 70 2.71 4.78 -32.51
CA ASP A 70 2.06 3.45 -32.68
C ASP A 70 1.94 3.03 -34.15
N ASP A 71 1.57 3.98 -35.01
CA ASP A 71 1.46 3.82 -36.46
C ASP A 71 2.72 3.22 -37.12
N THR A 72 3.91 3.47 -36.56
CA THR A 72 5.17 2.93 -37.08
C THR A 72 5.17 1.41 -37.16
N PHE A 73 4.51 0.75 -36.20
CA PHE A 73 4.51 -0.71 -36.03
C PHE A 73 3.17 -1.33 -36.41
N THR A 74 2.06 -0.59 -36.30
CA THR A 74 0.71 -1.11 -36.54
C THR A 74 0.09 -0.66 -37.85
N GLY A 75 0.57 0.43 -38.46
CA GLY A 75 -0.05 1.07 -39.63
C GLY A 75 -1.47 1.59 -39.36
N SER A 76 -1.83 1.80 -38.09
CA SER A 76 -3.19 2.13 -37.66
C SER A 76 -3.58 3.61 -37.85
N GLY A 77 -2.64 4.47 -38.24
CA GLY A 77 -2.78 5.93 -38.27
C GLY A 77 -2.67 6.62 -36.90
N LYS A 78 -2.49 5.86 -35.80
CA LYS A 78 -2.40 6.41 -34.45
C LYS A 78 -1.02 7.02 -34.16
N GLN A 79 -0.98 8.34 -33.90
CA GLN A 79 0.24 9.06 -33.52
C GLN A 79 0.54 9.05 -32.01
N THR A 80 -0.19 8.23 -31.25
CA THR A 80 -0.05 8.07 -29.80
C THR A 80 1.11 7.14 -29.44
N ARG A 81 1.45 7.08 -28.14
CA ARG A 81 2.47 6.17 -27.62
C ARG A 81 2.06 4.71 -27.90
N PRO A 82 2.94 3.87 -28.48
CA PRO A 82 2.66 2.46 -28.72
C PRO A 82 2.50 1.67 -27.42
N ASP A 83 1.61 0.67 -27.45
CA ASP A 83 1.59 -0.40 -26.45
C ASP A 83 2.46 -1.56 -26.97
N TYR A 84 3.73 -1.58 -26.58
CA TYR A 84 4.69 -2.56 -27.08
C TYR A 84 4.36 -3.99 -26.65
N HIS A 85 3.69 -4.20 -25.52
CA HIS A 85 3.28 -5.54 -25.08
C HIS A 85 2.16 -6.09 -25.95
N ALA A 86 1.17 -5.25 -26.27
CA ALA A 86 0.11 -5.59 -27.21
C ALA A 86 0.67 -5.83 -28.63
N ILE A 87 1.63 -5.01 -29.08
CA ILE A 87 2.23 -5.17 -30.41
C ILE A 87 3.07 -6.45 -30.48
N ASN A 88 3.86 -6.75 -29.45
CA ASN A 88 4.71 -7.95 -29.41
C ASN A 88 3.90 -9.26 -29.38
N SER A 89 2.67 -9.22 -28.86
CA SER A 89 1.73 -10.35 -28.89
C SER A 89 0.86 -10.41 -30.15
N GLY A 90 0.91 -9.37 -30.99
CA GLY A 90 0.19 -9.31 -32.27
C GLY A 90 0.80 -10.21 -33.36
N SER A 91 0.06 -10.41 -34.46
CA SER A 91 0.47 -11.30 -35.56
C SER A 91 1.83 -10.96 -36.16
N ASP A 92 2.13 -9.67 -36.31
CA ASP A 92 3.35 -9.18 -36.96
C ASP A 92 4.65 -9.57 -36.23
N PHE A 93 4.59 -9.73 -34.90
CA PHE A 93 5.75 -10.12 -34.08
C PHE A 93 5.65 -11.57 -33.59
N ALA A 94 4.45 -12.08 -33.35
CA ALA A 94 4.27 -13.47 -32.91
C ALA A 94 4.48 -14.50 -34.02
N GLN A 95 4.19 -14.16 -35.29
CA GLN A 95 4.28 -15.11 -36.41
C GLN A 95 5.56 -14.95 -37.25
N ILE A 96 6.15 -13.74 -37.30
CA ILE A 96 7.32 -13.44 -38.13
C ILE A 96 8.57 -13.43 -37.24
N LEU A 97 9.38 -14.49 -37.30
CA LEU A 97 10.58 -14.65 -36.46
C LEU A 97 11.63 -13.54 -36.65
N GLU A 98 11.65 -12.89 -37.80
CA GLU A 98 12.56 -11.77 -38.09
C GLU A 98 12.19 -10.52 -37.27
N ASN A 99 10.91 -10.37 -36.91
CA ASN A 99 10.44 -9.26 -36.09
C ASN A 99 10.52 -9.65 -34.62
N TYR A 100 11.35 -8.96 -33.84
CA TYR A 100 11.47 -9.23 -32.42
C TYR A 100 11.73 -7.95 -31.62
N MET A 101 11.30 -7.97 -30.37
CA MET A 101 11.54 -6.90 -29.40
C MET A 101 12.41 -7.41 -28.27
N VAL A 102 13.39 -6.61 -27.85
CA VAL A 102 14.23 -6.89 -26.68
C VAL A 102 13.84 -5.91 -25.59
N PHE A 103 13.16 -6.43 -24.57
CA PHE A 103 12.78 -5.66 -23.38
C PHE A 103 13.90 -5.63 -22.34
N PRO A 104 13.90 -4.62 -21.45
CA PRO A 104 14.75 -4.65 -20.27
C PRO A 104 14.41 -5.85 -19.35
N PRO A 105 15.29 -6.21 -18.40
CA PRO A 105 15.08 -7.35 -17.50
C PRO A 105 13.72 -7.34 -16.79
N ILE A 106 13.22 -6.16 -16.44
CA ILE A 106 11.85 -5.97 -15.95
C ILE A 106 11.10 -5.16 -17.00
N ALA A 107 10.23 -5.82 -17.76
CA ALA A 107 9.51 -5.23 -18.89
C ALA A 107 8.31 -4.37 -18.47
N PHE A 108 8.35 -3.73 -17.29
CA PHE A 108 7.25 -2.92 -16.76
C PHE A 108 7.75 -1.55 -16.33
N GLY A 109 7.10 -0.51 -16.83
CA GLY A 109 7.43 0.87 -16.52
C GLY A 109 6.66 1.39 -15.30
N PRO A 110 7.12 2.49 -14.68
CA PRO A 110 6.48 3.06 -13.50
C PRO A 110 5.15 3.77 -13.80
N TYR A 111 4.83 3.99 -15.09
CA TYR A 111 3.62 4.68 -15.55
C TYR A 111 2.62 3.75 -16.25
N ALA A 112 3.08 2.62 -16.77
CA ALA A 112 2.26 1.68 -17.52
C ALA A 112 1.32 0.93 -16.58
N SER A 113 0.04 0.88 -16.96
CA SER A 113 -0.96 0.06 -16.27
C SER A 113 -1.04 -1.29 -16.97
N VAL A 114 -0.93 -2.37 -16.20
CA VAL A 114 -0.98 -3.75 -16.68
C VAL A 114 -2.43 -4.14 -16.94
N ASN A 115 -2.69 -4.93 -17.97
CA ASN A 115 -4.01 -5.52 -18.19
C ASN A 115 -4.28 -6.59 -17.12
N PRO A 116 -5.40 -6.54 -16.36
CA PRO A 116 -5.76 -7.59 -15.42
C PRO A 116 -5.74 -9.00 -16.01
N GLU A 117 -6.06 -9.15 -17.30
CA GLU A 117 -6.11 -10.45 -17.99
C GLU A 117 -4.72 -11.03 -18.30
N SER A 118 -3.67 -10.19 -18.35
CA SER A 118 -2.30 -10.67 -18.61
C SER A 118 -1.62 -11.22 -17.36
N ILE A 119 -2.25 -11.10 -16.19
CA ILE A 119 -1.69 -11.58 -14.93
C ILE A 119 -1.99 -13.07 -14.79
N ASP A 120 -0.92 -13.86 -14.74
CA ASP A 120 -0.98 -15.31 -14.58
C ASP A 120 -1.42 -15.67 -13.15
N VAL A 121 -2.72 -15.96 -13.00
CA VAL A 121 -3.32 -16.47 -11.78
C VAL A 121 -3.86 -17.86 -12.06
N ALA A 122 -3.79 -18.74 -11.06
CA ALA A 122 -4.37 -20.07 -11.16
C ALA A 122 -5.83 -19.99 -11.61
N ASP A 123 -6.13 -20.51 -12.80
CA ASP A 123 -7.45 -20.46 -13.41
C ASP A 123 -8.33 -21.57 -12.78
N VAL A 124 -8.63 -21.36 -11.50
CA VAL A 124 -9.19 -22.35 -10.60
C VAL A 124 -10.43 -21.80 -9.92
N VAL A 125 -11.52 -22.57 -9.94
CA VAL A 125 -12.77 -22.26 -9.25
C VAL A 125 -12.90 -23.14 -8.02
N THR A 126 -12.99 -22.51 -6.85
CA THR A 126 -13.26 -23.19 -5.58
C THR A 126 -14.75 -23.13 -5.29
N VAL A 127 -15.38 -24.30 -5.25
CA VAL A 127 -16.79 -24.48 -4.93
C VAL A 127 -16.91 -24.76 -3.44
N ARG A 128 -17.54 -23.84 -2.70
CA ARG A 128 -17.75 -23.97 -1.26
C ARG A 128 -19.19 -24.26 -0.94
N PHE A 129 -19.42 -25.24 -0.09
CA PHE A 129 -20.76 -25.63 0.32
C PHE A 129 -21.02 -25.08 1.72
N ASN A 130 -21.83 -24.04 1.80
CA ASN A 130 -22.24 -23.44 3.05
C ASN A 130 -23.59 -24.01 3.47
N PHE A 131 -23.66 -24.56 4.68
CA PHE A 131 -24.89 -25.12 5.22
C PHE A 131 -25.95 -24.02 5.42
N MET A 132 -27.17 -24.26 4.95
CA MET A 132 -28.32 -23.41 5.26
C MET A 132 -29.02 -23.96 6.51
N PRO A 133 -28.93 -23.29 7.67
CA PRO A 133 -29.65 -23.75 8.85
C PRO A 133 -31.14 -23.76 8.56
N MET A 134 -31.81 -24.85 8.95
CA MET A 134 -33.27 -24.89 8.84
C MET A 134 -33.88 -23.81 9.73
N ILE A 135 -34.86 -23.09 9.20
CA ILE A 135 -35.66 -22.11 9.93
C ILE A 135 -37.13 -22.44 9.71
N GLY A 136 -37.84 -22.65 10.81
CA GLY A 136 -39.26 -22.95 10.82
C GLY A 136 -39.97 -22.00 11.76
N THR A 137 -41.24 -21.69 11.48
CA THR A 137 -42.05 -20.92 12.42
C THR A 137 -43.35 -21.64 12.75
N VAL A 138 -43.73 -21.56 14.02
CA VAL A 138 -44.89 -22.25 14.58
C VAL A 138 -45.71 -21.25 15.36
N ASN A 139 -47.00 -21.15 15.06
CA ASN A 139 -47.95 -20.43 15.88
C ASN A 139 -48.62 -21.43 16.82
N VAL A 140 -48.35 -21.31 18.11
CA VAL A 140 -48.91 -22.17 19.15
C VAL A 140 -50.11 -21.50 19.82
N ARG A 141 -51.06 -22.31 20.31
CA ARG A 141 -52.09 -21.89 21.26
C ARG A 141 -51.56 -21.95 22.70
N GLU A 142 -52.36 -21.55 23.68
CA GLU A 142 -51.97 -21.50 25.09
C GLU A 142 -51.57 -22.88 25.66
N ASP A 143 -52.17 -23.95 25.14
CA ASP A 143 -51.87 -25.34 25.45
C ASP A 143 -50.66 -25.91 24.66
N PHE A 144 -49.92 -25.07 23.94
CA PHE A 144 -48.85 -25.47 23.02
C PHE A 144 -49.29 -26.33 21.82
N SER A 145 -50.61 -26.43 21.54
CA SER A 145 -51.09 -27.04 20.30
C SER A 145 -50.75 -26.16 19.09
N ILE A 146 -50.33 -26.80 18.00
CA ILE A 146 -49.85 -26.10 16.80
C ILE A 146 -51.04 -25.63 15.96
N ALA A 147 -51.31 -24.32 15.97
CA ALA A 147 -52.40 -23.73 15.20
C ALA A 147 -52.05 -23.59 13.70
N ARG A 148 -50.81 -23.21 13.40
CA ARG A 148 -50.27 -23.06 12.04
C ARG A 148 -48.74 -23.14 12.09
N SER A 149 -48.13 -23.84 11.15
CA SER A 149 -46.69 -23.81 10.95
C SER A 149 -46.30 -23.41 9.52
N ALA A 150 -45.04 -23.02 9.35
CA ALA A 150 -44.40 -22.79 8.07
C ALA A 150 -42.94 -23.25 8.17
N SER A 151 -42.54 -24.19 7.31
CA SER A 151 -41.21 -24.80 7.27
C SER A 151 -40.78 -25.47 8.57
N PHE A 152 -41.73 -25.75 9.49
CA PHE A 152 -41.44 -26.44 10.75
C PHE A 152 -41.51 -27.94 10.58
N GLY A 153 -42.37 -28.43 9.69
CA GLY A 153 -42.47 -29.86 9.38
C GLY A 153 -41.12 -30.52 9.07
N SER A 154 -40.20 -29.79 8.43
CA SER A 154 -38.84 -30.24 8.13
C SER A 154 -37.99 -30.57 9.36
N PHE A 155 -38.29 -30.02 10.54
CA PHE A 155 -37.58 -30.34 11.79
C PHE A 155 -38.00 -31.69 12.38
N ILE A 156 -39.20 -32.17 12.05
CA ILE A 156 -39.80 -33.37 12.65
C ILE A 156 -40.14 -34.45 11.60
N GLY A 157 -39.67 -34.26 10.36
CA GLY A 157 -39.88 -35.21 9.26
C GLY A 157 -41.33 -35.33 8.76
N LYS A 158 -42.17 -34.32 8.99
CA LYS A 158 -43.60 -34.29 8.59
C LYS A 158 -43.91 -33.11 7.69
N THR A 159 -45.06 -33.10 7.00
CA THR A 159 -45.52 -31.90 6.28
C THR A 159 -46.19 -30.91 7.23
N ASP A 160 -46.07 -29.59 7.00
CA ASP A 160 -46.70 -28.57 7.88
C ASP A 160 -48.23 -28.75 8.05
N LYS A 161 -48.89 -29.46 7.12
CA LYS A 161 -50.32 -29.81 7.23
C LYS A 161 -50.57 -30.91 8.27
N GLU A 162 -49.69 -31.90 8.36
CA GLU A 162 -49.78 -33.02 9.31
C GLU A 162 -49.47 -32.59 10.74
N VAL A 163 -48.70 -31.52 10.92
CA VAL A 163 -48.29 -31.02 12.25
C VAL A 163 -49.41 -30.25 12.95
N ARG A 164 -50.48 -29.88 12.24
CA ARG A 164 -51.56 -29.06 12.77
C ARG A 164 -52.33 -29.79 13.89
N ASN A 165 -52.59 -29.08 14.98
CA ASN A 165 -53.24 -29.56 16.20
C ASN A 165 -52.46 -30.61 17.01
N LEU A 166 -51.22 -30.95 16.63
CA LEU A 166 -50.34 -31.72 17.49
C LEU A 166 -49.77 -30.82 18.60
N LEU A 167 -49.36 -31.42 19.73
CA LEU A 167 -48.71 -30.70 20.81
C LEU A 167 -47.23 -30.52 20.47
N LEU A 168 -46.74 -29.28 20.58
CA LEU A 168 -45.33 -28.97 20.32
C LEU A 168 -44.39 -29.67 21.31
N THR A 169 -44.86 -29.94 22.51
CA THR A 169 -44.14 -30.65 23.59
C THR A 169 -43.86 -32.11 23.28
N ASP A 170 -44.58 -32.71 22.34
CA ASP A 170 -44.39 -34.11 21.96
C ASP A 170 -43.13 -34.31 21.10
N PHE A 171 -42.56 -33.23 20.56
CA PHE A 171 -41.42 -33.29 19.63
C PHE A 171 -40.19 -32.51 20.13
N PHE A 172 -40.38 -31.59 21.08
CA PHE A 172 -39.33 -30.72 21.59
C PHE A 172 -39.48 -30.56 23.10
N ASN A 173 -38.36 -30.67 23.82
CA ASN A 173 -38.32 -30.34 25.24
C ASN A 173 -38.27 -28.81 25.42
N ILE A 174 -39.43 -28.17 25.51
CA ILE A 174 -39.56 -26.71 25.64
C ILE A 174 -39.04 -26.26 27.02
N PRO A 175 -37.96 -25.46 27.09
CA PRO A 175 -37.41 -24.96 28.35
C PRO A 175 -38.43 -24.14 29.14
N GLU A 176 -38.37 -24.20 30.47
CA GLU A 176 -39.30 -23.49 31.34
C GLU A 176 -39.31 -21.97 31.10
N SER A 177 -38.14 -21.40 30.80
CA SER A 177 -38.00 -19.99 30.44
C SER A 177 -38.78 -19.59 29.17
N ILE A 178 -38.89 -20.48 28.18
CA ILE A 178 -39.71 -20.28 26.98
C ILE A 178 -41.20 -20.37 27.34
N ARG A 179 -41.59 -21.31 28.20
CA ARG A 179 -42.99 -21.46 28.63
C ARG A 179 -43.49 -20.20 29.33
N GLN A 180 -42.70 -19.65 30.25
CA GLN A 180 -42.99 -18.39 30.93
C GLN A 180 -43.10 -17.22 29.94
N ALA A 181 -42.16 -17.11 29.00
CA ALA A 181 -42.18 -16.07 27.98
C ALA A 181 -43.41 -16.15 27.06
N VAL A 182 -43.90 -17.35 26.75
CA VAL A 182 -45.15 -17.57 25.99
C VAL A 182 -46.37 -17.17 26.82
N ALA A 183 -46.43 -17.57 28.10
CA ALA A 183 -47.54 -17.27 28.99
C ALA A 183 -47.75 -15.76 29.19
N ILE A 184 -46.66 -14.99 29.36
CA ILE A 184 -46.70 -13.51 29.46
C ILE A 184 -47.33 -12.88 28.20
N ARG A 185 -47.04 -13.43 27.01
CA ARG A 185 -47.59 -12.95 25.74
C ARG A 185 -49.10 -13.25 25.63
N PHE A 186 -49.57 -14.39 26.10
CA PHE A 186 -51.01 -14.71 26.18
C PHE A 186 -51.76 -13.82 27.18
N LYS A 187 -51.12 -13.47 28.31
CA LYS A 187 -51.60 -12.45 29.26
C LYS A 187 -51.59 -11.03 28.71
N ASN A 188 -51.07 -10.83 27.49
CA ASN A 188 -51.03 -9.55 26.79
C ASN A 188 -50.16 -8.49 27.51
N GLU A 189 -49.08 -8.93 28.15
CA GLU A 189 -48.10 -8.09 28.84
C GLU A 189 -46.87 -7.85 27.95
N ASN A 190 -46.18 -6.73 28.16
CA ASN A 190 -44.95 -6.41 27.41
C ASN A 190 -43.85 -7.42 27.74
N SER A 191 -43.17 -7.95 26.72
CA SER A 191 -42.08 -8.91 26.88
C SER A 191 -40.98 -8.68 25.84
N SER A 192 -39.72 -8.65 26.27
CA SER A 192 -38.57 -8.56 25.39
C SER A 192 -38.41 -9.81 24.51
N ALA A 193 -37.64 -9.70 23.44
CA ALA A 193 -37.23 -10.86 22.67
C ALA A 193 -36.46 -11.83 23.55
N PHE A 194 -36.73 -13.13 23.40
CA PHE A 194 -36.13 -14.18 24.21
C PHE A 194 -35.78 -15.37 23.35
N SER A 195 -34.63 -16.01 23.61
CA SER A 195 -34.19 -17.20 22.90
C SER A 195 -33.57 -18.21 23.85
N ALA A 196 -33.89 -19.49 23.66
CA ALA A 196 -33.31 -20.58 24.43
C ALA A 196 -32.97 -21.75 23.50
N ARG A 197 -31.98 -22.55 23.90
CA ARG A 197 -31.65 -23.81 23.24
C ARG A 197 -32.60 -24.90 23.73
N THR A 198 -33.05 -25.72 22.81
CA THR A 198 -33.84 -26.93 23.05
C THR A 198 -33.21 -28.07 22.26
N ARG A 199 -33.60 -29.31 22.56
CA ARG A 199 -33.25 -30.49 21.80
C ARG A 199 -34.54 -31.09 21.26
N GLY A 200 -34.57 -31.34 19.94
CA GLY A 200 -35.66 -32.10 19.33
C GLY A 200 -35.52 -33.60 19.61
N ASP A 201 -36.58 -34.35 19.36
CA ASP A 201 -36.58 -35.82 19.44
C ASP A 201 -35.52 -36.49 18.55
N ASP A 202 -35.12 -35.82 17.47
CA ASP A 202 -34.03 -36.26 16.59
C ASP A 202 -32.62 -36.07 17.20
N GLY A 203 -32.54 -35.60 18.44
CA GLY A 203 -31.30 -35.34 19.17
C GLY A 203 -30.59 -34.05 18.75
N LYS A 204 -31.08 -33.30 17.75
CA LYS A 204 -30.43 -32.09 17.26
C LYS A 204 -30.71 -30.88 18.15
N GLU A 205 -29.69 -30.07 18.37
CA GLU A 205 -29.86 -28.80 19.09
C GLU A 205 -30.54 -27.76 18.19
N THR A 206 -31.62 -27.20 18.69
CA THR A 206 -32.42 -26.17 18.01
C THR A 206 -32.57 -24.96 18.93
N ILE A 207 -32.54 -23.76 18.37
CA ILE A 207 -32.79 -22.52 19.10
C ILE A 207 -34.24 -22.13 18.87
N ILE A 208 -35.01 -22.03 19.95
CA ILE A 208 -36.35 -21.44 19.93
C ILE A 208 -36.21 -19.98 20.29
N SER A 209 -36.80 -19.10 19.49
CA SER A 209 -36.81 -17.67 19.71
C SER A 209 -38.22 -17.08 19.63
N LEU A 210 -38.46 -16.10 20.49
CA LEU A 210 -39.65 -15.26 20.52
C LEU A 210 -39.24 -13.81 20.24
N ALA A 211 -39.97 -13.16 19.34
CA ALA A 211 -39.80 -11.74 19.09
C ALA A 211 -40.34 -10.91 20.27
N THR A 212 -39.87 -9.67 20.38
CA THR A 212 -40.42 -8.67 21.32
C THR A 212 -41.93 -8.55 21.11
N PHE A 213 -42.68 -8.50 22.20
CA PHE A 213 -44.13 -8.38 22.20
C PHE A 213 -44.55 -7.15 23.01
N SER A 214 -45.33 -6.28 22.38
CA SER A 214 -45.95 -5.12 23.01
C SER A 214 -47.44 -5.38 23.19
N LYS A 215 -47.99 -4.92 24.32
CA LYS A 215 -49.41 -5.04 24.69
C LYS A 215 -50.32 -4.56 23.56
N ARG A 216 -51.29 -5.40 23.21
CA ARG A 216 -52.28 -5.16 22.14
C ARG A 216 -53.65 -4.82 22.73
N LYS A 217 -54.58 -4.34 21.90
CA LYS A 217 -55.97 -4.07 22.32
C LYS A 217 -56.74 -5.32 22.73
N ARG A 218 -56.35 -6.50 22.24
CA ARG A 218 -56.94 -7.81 22.56
C ARG A 218 -55.83 -8.82 22.75
N SER A 219 -56.01 -9.75 23.69
CA SER A 219 -55.04 -10.83 23.93
C SER A 219 -54.85 -11.69 22.68
N PRO A 220 -53.61 -12.09 22.36
CA PRO A 220 -53.33 -12.88 21.18
C PRO A 220 -53.92 -14.29 21.33
N LYS A 221 -54.57 -14.80 20.27
CA LYS A 221 -55.08 -16.19 20.23
C LYS A 221 -53.98 -17.22 19.95
N THR A 222 -52.84 -16.77 19.42
CA THR A 222 -51.67 -17.61 19.12
C THR A 222 -50.38 -16.82 19.30
N VAL A 223 -49.31 -17.49 19.73
CA VAL A 223 -47.96 -16.92 19.85
C VAL A 223 -47.05 -17.56 18.82
N ARG A 224 -46.29 -16.74 18.08
CA ARG A 224 -45.33 -17.22 17.09
C ARG A 224 -43.99 -17.56 17.76
N LEU A 225 -43.55 -18.79 17.57
CA LEU A 225 -42.23 -19.30 17.89
C LEU A 225 -41.42 -19.47 16.60
N THR A 226 -40.16 -19.08 16.62
CA THR A 226 -39.22 -19.30 15.52
C THR A 226 -38.19 -20.31 15.96
N PHE A 227 -38.12 -21.43 15.23
CA PHE A 227 -37.15 -22.50 15.40
C PHE A 227 -36.02 -22.28 14.40
N LYS A 228 -34.78 -22.31 14.89
CA LYS A 228 -33.57 -22.24 14.07
C LYS A 228 -32.63 -23.36 14.49
N GLU A 229 -32.24 -24.19 13.54
CA GLU A 229 -31.24 -25.24 13.80
C GLU A 229 -29.94 -24.61 14.33
N SER A 230 -29.39 -25.18 15.42
CA SER A 230 -28.18 -24.66 16.03
C SER A 230 -26.96 -25.19 15.30
N VAL A 231 -26.28 -24.31 14.57
CA VAL A 231 -24.94 -24.60 14.03
C VAL A 231 -23.94 -24.36 15.16
N SER A 232 -23.79 -25.34 16.05
CA SER A 232 -22.83 -25.25 17.17
C SER A 232 -21.39 -25.34 16.63
N LYS A 233 -20.55 -24.34 16.90
CA LYS A 233 -19.09 -24.44 16.75
C LYS A 233 -18.60 -25.59 17.63
N GLY A 234 -17.98 -26.62 17.04
CA GLY A 234 -17.45 -27.79 17.76
C GLY A 234 -18.22 -29.12 17.59
N ILE A 235 -19.21 -29.22 16.69
CA ILE A 235 -19.77 -30.52 16.27
C ILE A 235 -19.02 -30.96 14.99
N PRO A 236 -18.57 -32.24 14.88
CA PRO A 236 -17.73 -32.71 13.76
C PRO A 236 -18.30 -32.47 12.35
N ASP A 237 -19.61 -32.31 12.21
CA ASP A 237 -20.30 -32.09 10.92
C ASP A 237 -20.64 -30.62 10.61
N ALA A 238 -20.59 -29.73 11.59
CA ALA A 238 -20.95 -28.31 11.40
C ALA A 238 -19.74 -27.43 11.01
N ASP A 239 -18.52 -27.88 11.31
CA ASP A 239 -17.24 -27.25 10.93
C ASP A 239 -16.66 -27.80 9.60
N GLN A 240 -17.38 -28.70 8.92
CA GLN A 240 -16.95 -29.21 7.62
C GLN A 240 -17.25 -28.20 6.52
N ILE A 241 -16.36 -27.22 6.34
CA ILE A 241 -16.29 -26.48 5.09
C ILE A 241 -15.90 -27.49 4.02
N PHE A 242 -16.88 -27.88 3.21
CA PHE A 242 -16.64 -28.74 2.06
C PHE A 242 -16.23 -27.86 0.88
N GLU A 243 -14.97 -27.99 0.47
CA GLU A 243 -14.38 -27.24 -0.64
C GLU A 243 -13.98 -28.23 -1.74
N ILE A 244 -14.50 -28.00 -2.94
CA ILE A 244 -14.07 -28.70 -4.15
C ILE A 244 -13.41 -27.69 -5.08
N THR A 245 -12.23 -28.04 -5.57
CA THR A 245 -11.48 -27.20 -6.49
C THR A 245 -11.55 -27.76 -7.91
N PHE A 246 -11.92 -26.92 -8.88
CA PHE A 246 -11.96 -27.25 -10.30
C PHE A 246 -10.92 -26.42 -11.05
N ASP A 247 -10.08 -27.10 -11.82
CA ASP A 247 -9.07 -26.49 -12.68
C ASP A 247 -9.56 -26.51 -14.13
N ARG A 248 -9.46 -25.38 -14.82
CA ARG A 248 -9.84 -25.27 -16.22
C ARG A 248 -9.00 -26.16 -17.15
N ALA A 249 -7.72 -26.34 -16.82
CA ALA A 249 -6.77 -27.13 -17.62
C ALA A 249 -7.01 -28.65 -17.49
N LEU A 250 -7.56 -29.11 -16.36
CA LEU A 250 -7.85 -30.53 -16.08
C LEU A 250 -9.25 -30.96 -16.53
N ASN A 251 -9.75 -30.38 -17.63
CA ASN A 251 -10.99 -30.77 -18.30
C ASN A 251 -12.29 -30.56 -17.51
N SER A 252 -12.34 -29.65 -16.52
CA SER A 252 -13.50 -29.08 -15.79
C SER A 252 -14.64 -29.98 -15.30
N ARG A 253 -14.70 -31.26 -15.71
CA ARG A 253 -15.75 -32.27 -15.49
C ARG A 253 -15.47 -33.15 -14.29
N SER A 254 -14.27 -33.07 -13.75
CA SER A 254 -13.88 -33.81 -12.55
C SER A 254 -13.16 -32.88 -11.58
N PRO A 255 -13.43 -33.01 -10.27
CA PRO A 255 -12.75 -32.22 -9.27
C PRO A 255 -11.26 -32.54 -9.25
N SER A 256 -10.44 -31.53 -9.01
CA SER A 256 -9.01 -31.74 -8.74
C SER A 256 -8.83 -32.59 -7.46
N SER A 257 -7.67 -33.23 -7.31
CA SER A 257 -7.36 -34.10 -6.18
C SER A 257 -7.38 -33.41 -4.81
N ALA A 258 -7.45 -32.08 -4.78
CA ALA A 258 -7.57 -31.27 -3.57
C ALA A 258 -9.06 -31.13 -3.17
N GLN A 259 -9.55 -32.07 -2.35
CA GLN A 259 -10.84 -31.94 -1.68
C GLN A 259 -10.61 -31.74 -0.18
N ARG A 260 -11.32 -30.80 0.42
CA ARG A 260 -11.29 -30.57 1.87
C ARG A 260 -12.66 -30.94 2.46
N GLY A 261 -12.67 -31.89 3.40
CA GLY A 261 -13.90 -32.44 3.99
C GLY A 261 -14.24 -33.85 3.48
N PRO A 262 -15.33 -34.48 3.95
CA PRO A 262 -15.76 -35.79 3.46
C PRO A 262 -16.17 -35.73 1.98
N ASN A 263 -16.02 -36.83 1.25
CA ASN A 263 -16.31 -36.96 -0.19
C ASN A 263 -17.81 -36.76 -0.54
N LEU A 264 -18.35 -35.57 -0.34
CA LEU A 264 -19.73 -35.21 -0.67
C LEU A 264 -19.94 -35.28 -2.18
N TRP A 265 -18.91 -34.99 -2.99
CA TRP A 265 -18.98 -35.10 -4.45
C TRP A 265 -19.47 -36.47 -4.92
N SER A 266 -18.98 -37.55 -4.32
CA SER A 266 -19.41 -38.91 -4.65
C SER A 266 -20.87 -39.21 -4.27
N LYS A 267 -21.43 -38.47 -3.31
CA LYS A 267 -22.78 -38.62 -2.77
C LYS A 267 -23.80 -37.68 -3.42
N LEU A 268 -23.37 -36.74 -4.26
CA LEU A 268 -24.27 -35.86 -5.00
C LEU A 268 -24.98 -36.64 -6.12
N SER A 269 -26.23 -36.28 -6.39
CA SER A 269 -26.97 -36.79 -7.56
C SER A 269 -26.31 -36.30 -8.85
N GLU A 270 -26.48 -37.05 -9.94
CA GLU A 270 -25.91 -36.66 -11.25
C GLU A 270 -26.42 -35.29 -11.72
N GLY A 271 -27.71 -34.98 -11.52
CA GLY A 271 -28.25 -33.65 -11.82
C GLY A 271 -27.60 -32.53 -11.00
N ALA A 272 -27.34 -32.75 -9.71
CA ALA A 272 -26.65 -31.75 -8.88
C ALA A 272 -25.19 -31.54 -9.31
N LYS A 273 -24.51 -32.60 -9.79
CA LYS A 273 -23.17 -32.49 -10.36
C LYS A 273 -23.19 -31.68 -11.66
N GLU A 274 -24.14 -31.95 -12.55
CA GLU A 274 -24.30 -31.21 -13.82
C GLU A 274 -24.58 -29.73 -13.59
N ASP A 275 -25.44 -29.40 -12.62
CA ASP A 275 -25.68 -28.02 -12.20
C ASP A 275 -24.39 -27.36 -11.67
N ILE A 276 -23.62 -28.03 -10.82
CA ILE A 276 -22.34 -27.46 -10.33
C ILE A 276 -21.36 -27.25 -11.48
N LEU A 277 -21.23 -28.22 -12.38
CA LEU A 277 -20.30 -28.15 -13.51
C LEU A 277 -20.66 -27.02 -14.49
N SER A 278 -21.95 -26.81 -14.77
CA SER A 278 -22.40 -25.69 -15.60
C SER A 278 -22.10 -24.34 -14.94
N HIS A 279 -22.33 -24.20 -13.64
CA HIS A 279 -22.03 -22.96 -12.91
C HIS A 279 -20.50 -22.73 -12.76
N VAL A 280 -19.69 -23.79 -12.62
CA VAL A 280 -18.23 -23.69 -12.69
C VAL A 280 -17.79 -23.19 -14.07
N ALA A 281 -18.33 -23.75 -15.15
CA ALA A 281 -18.03 -23.30 -16.51
C ALA A 281 -18.40 -21.83 -16.72
N SER A 282 -19.58 -21.40 -16.25
CA SER A 282 -20.00 -20.01 -16.30
C SER A 282 -19.14 -19.09 -15.41
N ARG A 283 -18.67 -19.56 -14.24
CA ARG A 283 -17.80 -18.78 -13.34
C ARG A 283 -16.43 -18.48 -13.95
N PHE A 284 -15.93 -19.33 -14.84
CA PHE A 284 -14.71 -19.04 -15.60
C PHE A 284 -14.89 -17.86 -16.56
N SER A 285 -16.09 -17.65 -17.09
CA SER A 285 -16.41 -16.57 -18.04
C SER A 285 -16.98 -15.30 -17.41
N GLY A 286 -17.45 -15.33 -16.16
CA GLY A 286 -18.05 -14.15 -15.53
C GLY A 286 -18.51 -14.35 -14.08
N SER A 287 -19.19 -13.33 -13.55
CA SER A 287 -19.82 -13.37 -12.23
C SER A 287 -21.07 -14.25 -12.24
N LEU A 288 -21.34 -14.90 -11.12
CA LEU A 288 -22.39 -15.91 -11.03
C LEU A 288 -23.03 -15.89 -9.64
N ASP A 289 -24.36 -16.09 -9.60
CA ASP A 289 -25.13 -16.15 -8.37
C ASP A 289 -24.92 -17.47 -7.62
N ASN A 290 -25.18 -17.45 -6.32
CA ASN A 290 -25.07 -18.65 -5.48
C ASN A 290 -26.12 -19.69 -5.89
N LEU A 291 -25.68 -20.94 -5.99
CA LEU A 291 -26.56 -22.06 -6.32
C LEU A 291 -27.13 -22.67 -5.03
N ARG A 292 -28.44 -22.92 -4.99
CA ARG A 292 -29.10 -23.61 -3.88
C ARG A 292 -29.29 -25.07 -4.25
N LEU A 293 -28.67 -25.98 -3.50
CA LEU A 293 -28.79 -27.42 -3.74
C LEU A 293 -29.34 -28.13 -2.51
N ALA A 294 -30.23 -29.09 -2.76
CA ALA A 294 -30.64 -30.06 -1.76
C ALA A 294 -29.78 -31.32 -1.92
N ALA A 295 -29.00 -31.67 -0.90
CA ALA A 295 -28.20 -32.90 -0.88
C ALA A 295 -28.40 -33.60 0.47
N ASN A 296 -28.62 -34.92 0.47
CA ASN A 296 -28.85 -35.73 1.67
C ASN A 296 -29.92 -35.16 2.63
N GLY A 297 -31.01 -34.62 2.09
CA GLY A 297 -32.09 -34.02 2.89
C GLY A 297 -31.75 -32.68 3.54
N ARG A 298 -30.62 -32.06 3.19
CA ARG A 298 -30.17 -30.76 3.68
C ARG A 298 -30.02 -29.75 2.54
N LEU A 299 -30.26 -28.47 2.84
CA LEU A 299 -30.09 -27.38 1.89
C LEU A 299 -28.70 -26.74 2.06
N TYR A 300 -28.00 -26.57 0.95
CA TYR A 300 -26.70 -25.93 0.86
C TYR A 300 -26.78 -24.70 -0.03
N THR A 301 -26.10 -23.63 0.37
CA THR A 301 -25.74 -22.52 -0.51
C THR A 301 -24.34 -22.78 -1.02
N VAL A 302 -24.23 -23.03 -2.32
CA VAL A 302 -22.98 -23.28 -3.02
C VAL A 302 -22.47 -21.98 -3.61
N THR A 303 -21.25 -21.60 -3.22
CA THR A 303 -20.57 -20.40 -3.73
C THR A 303 -19.40 -20.80 -4.62
N PHE A 304 -19.17 -20.03 -5.69
CA PHE A 304 -18.15 -20.31 -6.70
C PHE A 304 -17.10 -19.19 -6.67
N ASP A 305 -16.04 -19.41 -5.93
CA ASP A 305 -14.97 -18.44 -5.72
C ASP A 305 -13.85 -18.68 -6.74
N LYS A 306 -13.51 -17.64 -7.52
CA LYS A 306 -12.29 -17.57 -8.36
C LYS A 306 -11.51 -16.36 -7.91
N GLU A 307 -10.18 -16.46 -7.88
CA GLU A 307 -9.33 -15.29 -7.64
C GLU A 307 -9.43 -14.36 -8.85
N ASP A 308 -10.26 -13.31 -8.74
CA ASP A 308 -10.31 -12.27 -9.76
C ASP A 308 -9.11 -11.32 -9.57
N VAL A 309 -8.41 -11.01 -10.66
CA VAL A 309 -7.35 -10.01 -10.66
C VAL A 309 -7.98 -8.63 -10.47
N ARG A 310 -7.74 -8.02 -9.31
CA ARG A 310 -8.16 -6.65 -8.99
C ARG A 310 -6.96 -5.87 -8.47
N PHE A 311 -6.88 -4.59 -8.83
CA PHE A 311 -5.80 -3.72 -8.36
C PHE A 311 -6.14 -3.09 -7.02
N PRO A 312 -5.16 -2.97 -6.10
CA PRO A 312 -3.77 -3.45 -6.18
C PRO A 312 -3.63 -4.98 -6.13
N PHE A 313 -2.65 -5.59 -6.80
CA PHE A 313 -2.48 -7.04 -6.82
C PHE A 313 -1.20 -7.50 -6.12
N ARG A 314 -1.25 -8.63 -5.41
CA ARG A 314 -0.14 -9.18 -4.64
C ARG A 314 1.07 -9.50 -5.53
N PRO A 315 2.29 -9.64 -4.96
CA PRO A 315 3.45 -10.15 -5.69
C PRO A 315 3.12 -11.40 -6.51
N VAL A 316 3.41 -11.32 -7.81
CA VAL A 316 3.15 -12.38 -8.80
C VAL A 316 4.32 -12.44 -9.77
N LYS A 317 4.44 -13.52 -10.55
CA LYS A 317 5.49 -13.66 -11.55
C LYS A 317 5.45 -12.47 -12.52
N GLY A 318 6.61 -11.87 -12.81
CA GLY A 318 6.73 -10.62 -13.57
C GLY A 318 6.65 -9.36 -12.70
N HIS A 319 5.90 -9.38 -11.59
CA HIS A 319 5.69 -8.26 -10.66
C HIS A 319 6.14 -8.63 -9.24
N ILE A 320 7.46 -8.67 -9.04
CA ILE A 320 8.08 -9.24 -7.82
C ILE A 320 7.65 -8.51 -6.54
N LEU A 321 7.43 -7.19 -6.60
CA LEU A 321 6.98 -6.40 -5.45
C LEU A 321 5.47 -6.11 -5.45
N GLY A 322 4.73 -6.74 -6.36
CA GLY A 322 3.30 -6.54 -6.55
C GLY A 322 2.96 -5.34 -7.44
N ILE A 323 1.67 -5.07 -7.49
CA ILE A 323 1.05 -4.07 -8.37
C ILE A 323 0.26 -3.09 -7.51
N ASP A 324 0.30 -1.81 -7.88
CA ASP A 324 -0.38 -0.73 -7.17
C ASP A 324 -1.86 -0.60 -7.57
N GLY A 325 -2.60 0.31 -6.91
CA GLY A 325 -4.04 0.51 -7.16
C GLY A 325 -4.39 1.02 -8.57
N ALA A 326 -3.40 1.52 -9.32
CA ALA A 326 -3.56 1.96 -10.71
C ALA A 326 -3.07 0.91 -11.73
N GLY A 327 -2.73 -0.30 -11.28
CA GLY A 327 -2.23 -1.37 -12.14
C GLY A 327 -0.76 -1.24 -12.52
N ARG A 328 0.03 -0.41 -11.82
CA ARG A 328 1.44 -0.17 -12.15
C ARG A 328 2.36 -1.02 -11.30
N ASP A 329 3.52 -1.36 -11.85
CA ASP A 329 4.51 -2.18 -11.16
C ASP A 329 5.16 -1.43 -9.97
N VAL A 330 5.09 -2.03 -8.77
CA VAL A 330 5.60 -1.40 -7.54
C VAL A 330 7.12 -1.31 -7.52
N PHE A 331 7.82 -2.28 -8.11
CA PHE A 331 9.29 -2.25 -8.19
C PHE A 331 9.77 -1.10 -9.06
N ALA A 332 9.17 -0.93 -10.23
CA ALA A 332 9.42 0.19 -11.13
C ALA A 332 9.20 1.53 -10.40
N ARG A 333 8.08 1.66 -9.68
CA ARG A 333 7.77 2.88 -8.95
C ARG A 333 8.75 3.16 -7.81
N ILE A 334 9.26 2.14 -7.12
CA ILE A 334 10.29 2.31 -6.08
C ILE A 334 11.62 2.77 -6.69
N LEU A 335 12.07 2.16 -7.78
CA LEU A 335 13.35 2.49 -8.42
C LEU A 335 13.35 3.91 -8.99
N TYR A 336 12.28 4.30 -9.69
CA TYR A 336 12.14 5.67 -10.19
C TYR A 336 11.88 6.67 -9.07
N GLY A 337 11.15 6.26 -8.02
CA GLY A 337 10.91 7.04 -6.81
C GLY A 337 12.21 7.38 -6.06
N LEU A 338 13.22 6.50 -6.11
CA LEU A 338 14.55 6.79 -5.58
C LEU A 338 15.18 7.99 -6.29
N ARG A 339 15.16 7.99 -7.63
CA ARG A 339 15.73 9.05 -8.46
C ARG A 339 15.07 10.39 -8.16
N THR A 340 13.73 10.42 -8.18
CA THR A 340 12.95 11.64 -7.93
C THR A 340 13.19 12.17 -6.51
N SER A 341 13.15 11.30 -5.50
CA SER A 341 13.32 11.68 -4.10
C SER A 341 14.73 12.21 -3.79
N MET A 342 15.77 11.53 -4.29
CA MET A 342 17.15 11.95 -4.11
C MET A 342 17.45 13.25 -4.85
N THR A 343 16.96 13.39 -6.09
CA THR A 343 17.14 14.63 -6.89
C THR A 343 16.47 15.81 -6.19
N PHE A 344 15.23 15.63 -5.74
CA PHE A 344 14.51 16.65 -4.99
C PHE A 344 15.26 17.06 -3.73
N GLY A 345 15.66 16.08 -2.90
CA GLY A 345 16.38 16.33 -1.66
C GLY A 345 17.70 17.06 -1.89
N LEU A 346 18.47 16.67 -2.90
CA LEU A 346 19.75 17.32 -3.23
C LEU A 346 19.55 18.76 -3.68
N LEU A 347 18.63 19.02 -4.61
CA LEU A 347 18.32 20.37 -5.09
C LEU A 347 17.84 21.26 -3.95
N LEU A 348 16.93 20.72 -3.12
CA LEU A 348 16.36 21.44 -2.00
C LEU A 348 17.43 21.82 -0.97
N VAL A 349 18.21 20.85 -0.50
CA VAL A 349 19.26 21.11 0.50
C VAL A 349 20.30 22.05 -0.06
N PHE A 350 20.71 21.88 -1.31
CA PHE A 350 21.66 22.77 -1.95
C PHE A 350 21.15 24.21 -1.99
N ALA A 351 19.94 24.43 -2.51
CA ALA A 351 19.33 25.76 -2.58
C ALA A 351 19.14 26.38 -1.18
N SER A 352 18.60 25.61 -0.23
CA SER A 352 18.40 26.07 1.16
C SER A 352 19.72 26.39 1.86
N MET A 353 20.78 25.62 1.61
CA MET A 353 22.10 25.90 2.17
C MET A 353 22.71 27.16 1.59
N VAL A 354 22.61 27.39 0.27
CA VAL A 354 23.10 28.63 -0.35
C VAL A 354 22.42 29.84 0.29
N VAL A 355 21.09 29.83 0.39
CA VAL A 355 20.33 30.94 1.00
C VAL A 355 20.72 31.11 2.47
N GLY A 356 20.74 30.04 3.25
CA GLY A 356 21.04 30.11 4.68
C GLY A 356 22.51 30.49 4.99
N ILE A 357 23.46 30.08 4.15
CA ILE A 357 24.86 30.52 4.24
C ILE A 357 24.94 32.02 3.99
N VAL A 358 24.30 32.53 2.93
CA VAL A 358 24.34 33.96 2.60
C VAL A 358 23.68 34.79 3.70
N THR A 359 22.47 34.43 4.14
CA THR A 359 21.75 35.19 5.17
C THR A 359 22.45 35.12 6.53
N GLY A 360 22.92 33.94 6.94
CA GLY A 360 23.67 33.75 8.18
C GLY A 360 25.03 34.46 8.17
N ALA A 361 25.75 34.42 7.04
CA ALA A 361 27.02 35.12 6.89
C ALA A 361 26.85 36.65 7.01
N LEU A 362 25.83 37.21 6.36
CA LEU A 362 25.55 38.64 6.42
C LEU A 362 25.16 39.07 7.85
N GLN A 363 24.23 38.36 8.49
CA GLN A 363 23.82 38.64 9.86
C GLN A 363 24.99 38.51 10.84
N GLY A 364 25.77 37.44 10.74
CA GLY A 364 26.88 37.17 11.65
C GLY A 364 28.08 38.11 11.44
N TYR A 365 28.41 38.49 10.20
CA TYR A 365 29.53 39.38 9.91
C TYR A 365 29.25 40.80 10.38
N TYR A 366 28.16 41.41 9.90
CA TYR A 366 27.84 42.81 10.17
C TYR A 366 27.34 43.01 11.61
N GLY A 367 26.53 42.09 12.14
CA GLY A 367 25.95 42.23 13.47
C GLY A 367 25.02 43.45 13.60
N GLY A 368 24.65 43.79 14.84
CA GLY A 368 23.89 45.01 15.14
C GLY A 368 22.52 45.05 14.47
N ALA A 369 22.20 46.13 13.78
CA ALA A 369 20.90 46.32 13.12
C ALA A 369 20.62 45.28 12.02
N VAL A 370 21.62 44.87 11.23
CA VAL A 370 21.47 43.86 10.17
C VAL A 370 21.07 42.51 10.77
N ASP A 371 21.69 42.17 11.90
CA ASP A 371 21.40 40.94 12.64
C ASP A 371 20.01 40.98 13.27
N ILE A 372 19.69 42.04 14.03
CA ILE A 372 18.39 42.19 14.71
C ILE A 372 17.24 42.17 13.71
N THR A 373 17.31 42.98 12.64
CA THR A 373 16.27 43.03 11.61
C THR A 373 16.13 41.68 10.90
N GLY A 374 17.24 41.02 10.57
CA GLY A 374 17.24 39.70 9.95
C GLY A 374 16.60 38.63 10.85
N GLN A 375 16.90 38.65 12.15
CA GLN A 375 16.29 37.74 13.12
C GLN A 375 14.79 37.98 13.26
N ARG A 376 14.32 39.23 13.33
CA ARG A 376 12.88 39.54 13.36
C ARG A 376 12.14 39.08 12.11
N LEU A 377 12.74 39.26 10.93
CA LEU A 377 12.16 38.77 9.69
C LEU A 377 12.04 37.24 9.70
N ILE A 378 13.08 36.54 10.16
CA ILE A 378 13.04 35.07 10.29
C ILE A 378 11.98 34.63 11.29
N GLU A 379 11.86 35.29 12.45
CA GLU A 379 10.84 34.98 13.45
C GLU A 379 9.42 35.10 12.86
N ILE A 380 9.13 36.23 12.20
CA ILE A 380 7.83 36.46 11.52
C ILE A 380 7.59 35.41 10.44
N TRP A 381 8.61 35.11 9.62
CA TRP A 381 8.50 34.16 8.53
C TRP A 381 8.28 32.72 9.02
N SER A 382 8.98 32.33 10.07
CA SER A 382 8.88 30.99 10.68
C SER A 382 7.57 30.77 11.46
N ALA A 383 6.84 31.85 11.77
CA ALA A 383 5.52 31.75 12.39
C ALA A 383 4.44 31.24 11.40
N LEU A 384 4.70 31.30 10.09
CA LEU A 384 3.79 30.75 9.07
C LEU A 384 3.84 29.21 9.09
N PRO A 385 2.72 28.51 9.27
CA PRO A 385 2.77 27.05 9.32
C PRO A 385 2.93 26.46 7.92
N PHE A 386 4.04 25.73 7.73
CA PHE A 386 4.46 25.17 6.44
C PHE A 386 3.36 24.43 5.68
N LEU A 387 2.62 23.54 6.36
CA LEU A 387 1.57 22.74 5.72
C LEU A 387 0.43 23.62 5.17
N TYR A 388 0.02 24.69 5.86
CA TYR A 388 -1.03 25.57 5.35
C TYR A 388 -0.60 26.31 4.08
N ILE A 389 0.66 26.76 4.03
CA ILE A 389 1.21 27.40 2.83
C ILE A 389 1.24 26.39 1.67
N MET A 390 1.65 25.14 1.92
CA MET A 390 1.64 24.10 0.90
C MET A 390 0.22 23.79 0.40
N ILE A 391 -0.75 23.69 1.31
CA ILE A 391 -2.17 23.46 0.96
C ILE A 391 -2.71 24.62 0.12
N LEU A 392 -2.45 25.87 0.53
CA LEU A 392 -2.89 27.07 -0.18
C LEU A 392 -2.28 27.13 -1.59
N MET A 393 -0.97 26.94 -1.70
CA MET A 393 -0.27 26.96 -2.99
C MET A 393 -0.73 25.82 -3.90
N GLY A 394 -0.90 24.62 -3.34
CA GLY A 394 -1.41 23.46 -4.07
C GLY A 394 -2.86 23.62 -4.53
N SER A 395 -3.69 24.35 -3.78
CA SER A 395 -5.07 24.64 -4.17
C SER A 395 -5.17 25.71 -5.27
N VAL A 396 -4.27 26.69 -5.29
CA VAL A 396 -4.29 27.80 -6.27
C VAL A 396 -3.62 27.38 -7.58
N TYR A 397 -2.42 26.77 -7.50
CA TYR A 397 -1.57 26.47 -8.65
C TYR A 397 -1.54 24.99 -9.03
N GLY A 398 -2.17 24.12 -8.24
CA GLY A 398 -2.04 22.66 -8.40
C GLY A 398 -0.72 22.12 -7.85
N ARG A 399 -0.48 20.82 -8.08
CA ARG A 399 0.75 20.14 -7.66
C ARG A 399 1.80 20.22 -8.77
N SER A 400 2.99 20.71 -8.47
CA SER A 400 4.11 20.67 -9.41
C SER A 400 5.45 20.52 -8.69
N PHE A 401 6.41 19.87 -9.36
CA PHE A 401 7.75 19.66 -8.82
C PHE A 401 8.46 20.99 -8.46
N PRO A 402 8.48 22.02 -9.34
CA PRO A 402 9.15 23.29 -9.01
C PRO A 402 8.44 24.06 -7.88
N LEU A 403 7.10 24.03 -7.84
CA LEU A 403 6.34 24.67 -6.77
C LEU A 403 6.69 24.06 -5.42
N LEU A 404 6.71 22.72 -5.33
CA LEU A 404 7.08 22.00 -4.12
C LEU A 404 8.50 22.38 -3.67
N LEU A 405 9.45 22.46 -4.61
CA LEU A 405 10.84 22.81 -4.34
C LEU A 405 10.97 24.24 -3.81
N ILE A 406 10.27 25.20 -4.41
CA ILE A 406 10.27 26.61 -3.98
C ILE A 406 9.62 26.75 -2.60
N CYS A 407 8.42 26.20 -2.42
CA CYS A 407 7.69 26.26 -1.15
C CYS A 407 8.53 25.65 -0.02
N TYR A 408 9.15 24.49 -0.23
CA TYR A 408 10.02 23.88 0.78
C TYR A 408 11.31 24.70 1.00
N GLY A 409 11.91 25.15 -0.09
CA GLY A 409 13.14 25.95 -0.08
C GLY A 409 13.00 27.25 0.70
N MET A 410 11.82 27.87 0.70
CA MET A 410 11.47 29.10 1.44
C MET A 410 11.50 28.96 2.96
N PHE A 411 11.38 27.74 3.51
CA PHE A 411 11.39 27.51 4.96
C PHE A 411 12.66 26.77 5.42
N ASN A 412 13.20 25.89 4.59
CA ASN A 412 14.26 24.98 5.02
C ASN A 412 15.65 25.65 5.19
N TRP A 413 15.85 26.88 4.69
CA TRP A 413 17.09 27.65 4.86
C TRP A 413 17.28 28.25 6.26
N ILE A 414 16.20 28.35 7.04
CA ILE A 414 16.18 29.05 8.34
C ILE A 414 17.14 28.38 9.32
N GLY A 415 17.06 27.05 9.45
CA GLY A 415 17.86 26.30 10.41
C GLY A 415 19.37 26.51 10.21
N ILE A 416 19.86 26.35 8.97
CA ILE A 416 21.28 26.51 8.67
C ILE A 416 21.76 27.97 8.79
N SER A 417 20.88 28.97 8.62
CA SER A 417 21.26 30.37 8.80
C SER A 417 21.67 30.67 10.24
N TYR A 418 21.02 30.06 11.24
CA TYR A 418 21.39 30.23 12.65
C TYR A 418 22.79 29.69 12.97
N TYR A 419 23.13 28.51 12.44
CA TYR A 419 24.46 27.92 12.61
C TYR A 419 25.53 28.76 11.92
N MET A 420 25.26 29.22 10.69
CA MET A 420 26.19 30.06 9.94
C MET A 420 26.38 31.42 10.61
N ARG A 421 25.31 32.02 11.13
CA ARG A 421 25.36 33.25 11.93
C ARG A 421 26.23 33.07 13.16
N ALA A 422 26.00 32.02 13.95
CA ALA A 422 26.79 31.74 15.16
C ALA A 422 28.28 31.59 14.83
N GLU A 423 28.59 30.87 13.75
CA GLU A 423 29.97 30.64 13.35
C GLU A 423 30.65 31.92 12.83
N PHE A 424 29.92 32.76 12.09
CA PHE A 424 30.42 34.07 11.67
C PHE A 424 30.62 35.03 12.85
N LEU A 425 29.72 35.03 13.84
CA LEU A 425 29.87 35.82 15.07
C LEU A 425 31.11 35.41 15.88
N ARG A 426 31.43 34.11 15.90
CA ARG A 426 32.62 33.55 16.54
C ARG A 426 33.89 33.88 15.77
N LEU A 427 33.91 33.61 14.47
CA LEU A 427 35.09 33.75 13.62
C LEU A 427 35.47 35.22 13.37
N ARG A 428 34.51 36.15 13.34
CA ARG A 428 34.81 37.56 13.09
C ARG A 428 35.66 38.22 14.19
N LYS A 429 35.72 37.62 15.38
CA LYS A 429 36.52 38.04 16.55
C LYS A 429 37.86 37.31 16.66
N GLN A 430 38.22 36.49 15.66
CA GLN A 430 39.48 35.76 15.67
C GLN A 430 40.65 36.63 15.15
N PRO A 431 41.88 36.43 15.64
CA PRO A 431 43.04 37.29 15.30
C PRO A 431 43.31 37.40 13.80
N PHE A 432 43.07 36.34 13.02
CA PHE A 432 43.29 36.37 11.57
C PHE A 432 42.31 37.31 10.83
N VAL A 433 41.11 37.52 11.37
CA VAL A 433 40.13 38.46 10.79
C VAL A 433 40.49 39.88 11.18
N GLU A 434 40.90 40.11 12.43
CA GLU A 434 41.36 41.42 12.89
C GLU A 434 42.60 41.88 12.13
N ALA A 435 43.59 41.00 11.95
CA ALA A 435 44.76 41.26 11.13
C ALA A 435 44.37 41.60 9.66
N ALA A 436 43.45 40.85 9.06
CA ALA A 436 42.96 41.13 7.71
C ALA A 436 42.30 42.53 7.60
N LYS A 437 41.56 42.95 8.63
CA LYS A 437 40.97 44.30 8.71
C LYS A 437 42.05 45.38 8.84
N CYS A 438 43.05 45.17 9.69
CA CYS A 438 44.19 46.08 9.84
C CYS A 438 44.99 46.24 8.54
N MET A 439 45.06 45.21 7.71
CA MET A 439 45.66 45.24 6.38
C MET A 439 44.79 45.92 5.31
N GLY A 440 43.62 46.46 5.67
CA GLY A 440 42.72 47.16 4.73
C GLY A 440 41.99 46.25 3.75
N ILE A 441 41.89 44.94 4.03
CA ILE A 441 41.18 44.00 3.15
C ILE A 441 39.68 44.29 3.21
N GLY A 442 39.04 44.47 2.05
CA GLY A 442 37.60 44.74 1.96
C GLY A 442 36.72 43.61 2.51
N SER A 443 35.58 43.97 3.12
CA SER A 443 34.66 43.04 3.80
C SER A 443 34.22 41.82 2.97
N HIS A 444 33.95 41.99 1.68
CA HIS A 444 33.56 40.87 0.81
C HIS A 444 34.68 39.82 0.68
N LYS A 445 35.94 40.25 0.58
CA LYS A 445 37.10 39.34 0.58
C LYS A 445 37.22 38.66 1.94
N ILE A 446 37.04 39.39 3.04
CA ILE A 446 37.06 38.82 4.39
C ILE A 446 35.99 37.72 4.53
N ILE A 447 34.74 38.00 4.13
CA ILE A 447 33.63 37.06 4.19
C ILE A 447 33.95 35.79 3.38
N PHE A 448 34.20 35.92 2.07
CA PHE A 448 34.27 34.75 1.18
C PHE A 448 35.61 34.03 1.20
N LYS A 449 36.73 34.73 1.46
CA LYS A 449 38.08 34.16 1.39
C LYS A 449 38.65 33.78 2.75
N HIS A 450 38.24 34.45 3.83
CA HIS A 450 38.81 34.23 5.17
C HIS A 450 37.82 33.56 6.13
N ILE A 451 36.59 34.07 6.27
CA ILE A 451 35.64 33.56 7.26
C ILE A 451 34.90 32.33 6.74
N LEU A 452 34.26 32.42 5.57
CA LEU A 452 33.40 31.38 5.04
C LEU A 452 34.11 30.01 4.95
N PRO A 453 35.31 29.88 4.36
CA PRO A 453 35.98 28.58 4.25
C PRO A 453 36.25 27.92 5.62
N ASN A 454 36.49 28.73 6.65
CA ASN A 454 36.70 28.26 8.02
C ASN A 454 35.38 27.95 8.75
N GLY A 455 34.29 28.63 8.37
CA GLY A 455 32.96 28.45 8.93
C GLY A 455 32.08 27.42 8.22
N LEU A 456 32.58 26.70 7.21
CA LEU A 456 31.81 25.68 6.48
C LEU A 456 31.62 24.37 7.26
N VAL A 457 32.24 24.22 8.44
CA VAL A 457 32.16 22.98 9.23
C VAL A 457 30.70 22.58 9.50
N PRO A 458 29.81 23.43 10.04
CA PRO A 458 28.42 23.08 10.27
C PRO A 458 27.71 22.65 8.99
N VAL A 459 27.90 23.37 7.88
CA VAL A 459 27.28 23.06 6.57
C VAL A 459 27.61 21.64 6.14
N VAL A 460 28.90 21.29 6.14
CA VAL A 460 29.35 19.97 5.70
C VAL A 460 28.82 18.88 6.63
N THR A 461 28.79 19.13 7.93
CA THR A 461 28.29 18.14 8.90
C THR A 461 26.78 17.95 8.86
N PHE A 462 26.00 19.01 8.59
CA PHE A 462 24.53 18.94 8.54
C PHE A 462 24.00 18.49 7.18
N PHE A 463 24.75 18.66 6.10
CA PHE A 463 24.30 18.33 4.74
C PHE A 463 23.65 16.94 4.61
N PRO A 464 24.26 15.85 5.09
CA PRO A 464 23.65 14.52 4.94
C PRO A 464 22.37 14.37 5.76
N PHE A 465 22.31 14.98 6.96
CA PHE A 465 21.10 14.94 7.80
C PHE A 465 19.97 15.77 7.21
N SER A 466 20.28 16.95 6.66
CA SER A 466 19.32 17.78 5.92
C SER A 466 18.80 17.05 4.68
N LEU A 467 19.64 16.29 3.99
CA LEU A 467 19.23 15.48 2.83
C LEU A 467 18.25 14.36 3.25
N VAL A 468 18.56 13.64 4.33
CA VAL A 468 17.65 12.62 4.89
C VAL A 468 16.33 13.25 5.32
N GLY A 469 16.37 14.40 5.99
CA GLY A 469 15.17 15.15 6.39
C GLY A 469 14.33 15.60 5.20
N ALA A 470 14.96 16.09 4.13
CA ALA A 470 14.29 16.50 2.91
C ALA A 470 13.58 15.34 2.20
N ILE A 471 14.24 14.17 2.09
CA ILE A 471 13.65 12.96 1.51
C ILE A 471 12.46 12.48 2.35
N GLY A 472 12.62 12.42 3.68
CA GLY A 472 11.55 12.02 4.59
C GLY A 472 10.36 12.97 4.54
N ALA A 473 10.61 14.27 4.43
CA ALA A 473 9.54 15.25 4.33
C ALA A 473 8.81 15.23 2.97
N LEU A 474 9.53 15.00 1.87
CA LEU A 474 8.91 14.76 0.57
C LEU A 474 7.96 13.56 0.64
N ALA A 475 8.43 12.42 1.19
CA ALA A 475 7.61 11.23 1.36
C ALA A 475 6.39 11.49 2.26
N ALA A 476 6.54 12.28 3.33
CA ALA A 476 5.42 12.65 4.20
C ALA A 476 4.38 13.54 3.48
N LEU A 477 4.83 14.48 2.65
CA LEU A 477 3.94 15.34 1.84
C LEU A 477 3.21 14.54 0.76
N ASP A 478 3.91 13.65 0.08
CA ASP A 478 3.34 12.71 -0.89
C ASP A 478 2.27 11.84 -0.23
N TYR A 479 2.55 11.34 0.97
CA TYR A 479 1.60 10.57 1.77
C TYR A 479 0.36 11.38 2.16
N LEU A 480 0.51 12.67 2.48
CA LEU A 480 -0.60 13.56 2.79
C LEU A 480 -1.37 14.02 1.54
N GLY A 481 -0.89 13.71 0.33
CA GLY A 481 -1.52 14.11 -0.93
C GLY A 481 -1.15 15.52 -1.43
N PHE A 482 -0.19 16.19 -0.80
CA PHE A 482 0.29 17.54 -1.17
C PHE A 482 1.67 17.55 -1.82
N GLY A 483 2.25 16.38 -2.05
CA GLY A 483 3.57 16.24 -2.67
C GLY A 483 3.52 16.29 -4.20
N LEU A 484 4.29 15.41 -4.84
CA LEU A 484 4.47 15.32 -6.29
C LEU A 484 3.14 15.03 -7.01
N PRO A 485 2.93 15.61 -8.21
CA PRO A 485 1.73 15.35 -9.00
C PRO A 485 1.70 13.90 -9.51
N PRO A 486 0.54 13.21 -9.46
CA PRO A 486 0.34 11.98 -10.21
C PRO A 486 0.58 12.24 -11.71
N PRO A 487 1.22 11.34 -12.47
CA PRO A 487 1.58 9.96 -12.12
C PRO A 487 3.04 9.79 -11.62
N THR A 488 3.69 10.85 -11.12
CA THR A 488 5.11 10.81 -10.72
C THR A 488 5.38 9.69 -9.71
N PRO A 489 6.44 8.87 -9.90
CA PRO A 489 6.78 7.82 -8.95
C PRO A 489 7.23 8.42 -7.62
N SER A 490 6.59 7.98 -6.54
CA SER A 490 6.82 8.46 -5.18
C SER A 490 6.62 7.32 -4.20
N TRP A 491 7.49 7.23 -3.19
CA TRP A 491 7.33 6.27 -2.11
C TRP A 491 6.20 6.65 -1.16
N GLY A 492 5.99 7.95 -0.90
CA GLY A 492 4.93 8.40 -0.01
C GLY A 492 3.54 8.16 -0.58
N GLU A 493 3.38 8.28 -1.89
CA GLU A 493 2.11 7.97 -2.56
C GLU A 493 1.78 6.46 -2.47
N LEU A 494 2.76 5.57 -2.61
CA LEU A 494 2.53 4.13 -2.47
C LEU A 494 2.06 3.78 -1.04
N ILE A 495 2.64 4.44 -0.03
CA ILE A 495 2.23 4.29 1.37
C ILE A 495 0.82 4.85 1.59
N PHE A 496 0.46 5.96 0.93
CA PHE A 496 -0.90 6.49 0.98
C PHE A 496 -1.92 5.51 0.40
N GLN A 497 -1.60 4.85 -0.72
CA GLN A 497 -2.46 3.80 -1.27
C GLN A 497 -2.68 2.65 -0.27
N ALA A 498 -1.70 2.30 0.54
CA ALA A 498 -1.86 1.26 1.57
C ALA A 498 -2.91 1.63 2.63
N GLN A 499 -3.17 2.92 2.89
CA GLN A 499 -4.28 3.33 3.77
C GLN A 499 -5.65 3.07 3.15
N GLN A 500 -5.75 3.23 1.82
CA GLN A 500 -6.97 2.98 1.05
C GLN A 500 -7.21 1.47 0.91
N PHE A 501 -6.14 0.72 0.60
CA PHE A 501 -6.15 -0.72 0.40
C PHE A 501 -5.45 -1.43 1.56
N ARG A 502 -6.12 -1.51 2.72
CA ARG A 502 -5.53 -2.08 3.95
C ARG A 502 -5.07 -3.54 3.84
N TRP A 503 -5.58 -4.28 2.87
CA TRP A 503 -5.19 -5.67 2.59
C TRP A 503 -3.92 -5.79 1.73
N ALA A 504 -3.52 -4.71 1.04
CA ALA A 504 -2.35 -4.65 0.17
C ALA A 504 -1.07 -4.36 0.96
N TRP A 505 -0.66 -5.33 1.79
CA TRP A 505 0.49 -5.19 2.71
C TRP A 505 1.83 -4.88 2.01
N TRP A 506 1.99 -5.25 0.74
CA TRP A 506 3.21 -4.96 -0.04
C TRP A 506 3.39 -3.45 -0.30
N LEU A 507 2.29 -2.69 -0.43
CA LEU A 507 2.30 -1.24 -0.67
C LEU A 507 2.79 -0.44 0.54
N ILE A 508 2.67 -0.99 1.75
CA ILE A 508 3.29 -0.39 2.93
C ILE A 508 4.70 -0.93 3.15
N LEU A 509 4.91 -2.24 3.03
CA LEU A 509 6.17 -2.88 3.39
C LEU A 509 7.34 -2.44 2.50
N TYR A 510 7.22 -2.60 1.18
CA TYR A 510 8.37 -2.38 0.29
C TYR A 510 8.77 -0.90 0.16
N PRO A 511 7.84 0.06 -0.02
CA PRO A 511 8.20 1.48 -0.06
C PRO A 511 8.76 1.97 1.28
N SER A 512 8.23 1.50 2.41
CA SER A 512 8.77 1.85 3.73
C SER A 512 10.16 1.28 3.96
N LEU A 513 10.43 0.04 3.51
CA LEU A 513 11.75 -0.57 3.60
C LEU A 513 12.77 0.17 2.73
N ALA A 514 12.38 0.60 1.52
CA ALA A 514 13.21 1.40 0.63
C ALA A 514 13.55 2.77 1.25
N LEU A 515 12.52 3.48 1.75
CA LEU A 515 12.69 4.76 2.44
C LEU A 515 13.60 4.60 3.68
N PHE A 516 13.32 3.62 4.53
CA PHE A 516 14.13 3.31 5.72
C PHE A 516 15.59 3.06 5.36
N THR A 517 15.85 2.24 4.34
CA THR A 517 17.21 1.89 3.92
C THR A 517 17.98 3.13 3.45
N VAL A 518 17.36 3.96 2.60
CA VAL A 518 18.00 5.18 2.09
C VAL A 518 18.24 6.20 3.19
N MET A 519 17.28 6.40 4.09
CA MET A 519 17.43 7.29 5.24
C MET A 519 18.54 6.80 6.19
N LEU A 520 18.58 5.49 6.49
CA LEU A 520 19.60 4.89 7.36
C LEU A 520 21.01 5.07 6.77
N LEU A 521 21.18 4.79 5.47
CA LEU A 521 22.44 5.01 4.77
C LEU A 521 22.86 6.48 4.83
N GLY A 522 21.93 7.41 4.61
CA GLY A 522 22.17 8.84 4.71
C GLY A 522 22.60 9.28 6.12
N VAL A 523 21.99 8.72 7.16
CA VAL A 523 22.38 8.98 8.56
C VAL A 523 23.79 8.47 8.85
N PHE A 524 24.14 7.25 8.41
CA PHE A 524 25.50 6.72 8.57
C PHE A 524 26.55 7.57 7.85
N VAL A 525 26.23 8.08 6.66
CA VAL A 525 27.09 9.04 5.94
C VAL A 525 27.24 10.33 6.77
N GLY A 526 26.14 10.85 7.32
CA GLY A 526 26.12 12.01 8.20
C GLY A 526 27.01 11.88 9.42
N GLU A 527 26.87 10.79 10.16
CA GLU A 527 27.72 10.51 11.32
C GLU A 527 29.20 10.38 10.95
N GLY A 528 29.48 9.73 9.81
CA GLY A 528 30.84 9.63 9.27
C GLY A 528 31.48 10.98 8.99
N ILE A 529 30.76 11.83 8.26
CA ILE A 529 31.22 13.17 7.90
C ILE A 529 31.38 14.03 9.16
N ARG A 530 30.41 14.01 10.08
CA ARG A 530 30.50 14.73 11.35
C ARG A 530 31.74 14.32 12.16
N ASN A 531 31.97 13.02 12.31
CA ASN A 531 33.11 12.50 13.06
C ASN A 531 34.45 12.79 12.39
N ALA A 532 34.52 12.80 11.06
CA ALA A 532 35.73 13.18 10.34
C ALA A 532 36.12 14.66 10.57
N TYR A 533 35.11 15.51 10.80
CA TYR A 533 35.28 16.94 11.06
C TYR A 533 35.40 17.29 12.56
N ASP A 534 35.19 16.35 13.49
CA ASP A 534 35.37 16.58 14.93
C ASP A 534 36.86 16.60 15.31
N PRO A 535 37.40 17.72 15.83
CA PRO A 535 38.80 17.82 16.24
C PRO A 535 39.09 17.13 17.60
N LYS A 536 38.11 16.97 18.50
CA LYS A 536 38.36 16.58 19.90
C LYS A 536 38.69 15.10 20.09
N ARG A 537 38.20 14.22 19.21
CA ARG A 537 38.37 12.76 19.36
C ARG A 537 39.82 12.30 19.12
N TYR A 538 40.61 13.08 18.38
CA TYR A 538 41.98 12.72 18.00
C TYR A 538 43.07 13.50 18.75
N GLN A 539 42.71 14.53 19.51
CA GLN A 539 43.66 15.22 20.42
C GLN A 539 43.97 14.43 21.70
N ARG A 540 43.32 13.28 21.92
CA ARG A 540 43.55 12.40 23.09
C ARG A 540 44.47 11.20 22.79
N LEU A 541 44.94 11.07 21.55
CA LEU A 541 45.76 9.93 21.09
C LEU A 541 47.20 10.33 20.71
N ASP A 542 47.50 11.63 20.77
CA ASP A 542 48.84 12.20 20.75
C ASP A 542 49.10 12.83 22.13
#